data_AF-A0A9D4IEI8-F1
#
_entry.id   AF-A0A9D4IEI8-F1
#
_cell.length_a   1.000
_cell.length_b   1.000
_cell.length_c   1.000
_cell.angle_alpha   90.00
_cell.angle_beta   90.00
_cell.angle_gamma   90.00
#
_symmetry.space_group_name_H-M   'P 1'
#
loop_
_entity.id
_entity.type
_entity.pdbx_description
1 polymer ?
#
loop_
_entity_poly.entity_id
_entity_poly.type
_entity_poly.pdbx_seq_one_letter_code
_entity_poly.pdbx_strand_id
1 'polypeptide(L)'
;MSAFCQRANSCWKCLVYRGWNPVMMGTTRQLSTTLPLQRVKRKQSAYQPIVPPFYSYGSTHRLMRGKSLQPENNYGPLVDLPDYTYLDGRPTPLTPEQRQKKQERREMAEQVMQYMQEIDTVKRYAIEKKQKVLDVERHLQSRKLKPKS
;
A
#
# COMPACT_ATOMS: atom_id res chain seq x y z
N MET A 1 36.24 13.40 55.49
CA MET A 1 36.25 14.21 54.25
C MET A 1 34.82 14.32 53.76
N SER A 2 34.41 15.55 53.54
CA SER A 2 33.06 16.06 53.26
C SER A 2 32.54 15.75 51.84
N ALA A 3 31.21 15.91 51.71
CA ALA A 3 30.38 16.15 50.50
C ALA A 3 29.88 14.88 49.75
N PHE A 4 28.65 14.75 49.24
CA PHE A 4 27.54 15.69 49.04
C PHE A 4 26.21 14.93 48.74
N CYS A 5 25.13 15.39 49.37
CA CYS A 5 23.70 15.43 49.01
C CYS A 5 23.09 14.69 47.77
N GLN A 6 21.99 13.97 48.10
CA GLN A 6 20.62 13.96 47.50
C GLN A 6 20.45 13.40 46.07
N ARG A 7 19.49 12.50 45.78
CA ARG A 7 18.05 12.66 46.03
C ARG A 7 17.33 11.31 45.90
N ALA A 8 16.66 10.91 46.96
CA ALA A 8 15.70 9.82 46.96
C ALA A 8 14.27 10.38 46.82
N ASN A 9 13.40 9.52 46.30
CA ASN A 9 11.98 9.39 46.66
C ASN A 9 10.88 10.00 45.74
N SER A 10 10.09 9.05 45.25
CA SER A 10 8.62 8.95 45.36
C SER A 10 7.76 9.80 44.41
N CYS A 11 7.16 9.16 43.40
CA CYS A 11 5.86 8.47 43.47
C CYS A 11 4.69 9.46 43.40
N TRP A 12 4.28 9.81 42.17
CA TRP A 12 3.14 10.70 41.87
C TRP A 12 1.76 10.04 42.00
N LYS A 13 1.67 8.86 42.63
CA LYS A 13 0.39 8.15 42.76
C LYS A 13 -0.48 8.63 43.93
N CYS A 14 -0.08 9.69 44.64
CA CYS A 14 -0.82 10.23 45.78
C CYS A 14 -0.89 11.76 45.70
N LEU A 15 -1.92 12.31 45.05
CA LEU A 15 -2.52 13.61 45.38
C LEU A 15 -3.80 13.86 44.56
N VAL A 16 -4.73 12.92 44.68
CA VAL A 16 -6.17 13.25 44.69
C VAL A 16 -6.48 13.71 46.12
N TYR A 17 -7.33 14.72 46.29
CA TYR A 17 -7.72 15.40 47.53
C TYR A 17 -6.83 16.57 48.01
N ARG A 18 -7.19 17.78 47.59
CA ARG A 18 -7.50 18.93 48.47
C ARG A 18 -7.95 20.09 47.60
N GLY A 19 -9.27 20.25 47.47
CA GLY A 19 -9.88 21.39 46.82
C GLY A 19 -9.47 22.68 47.51
N TRP A 20 -8.64 23.48 46.83
CA TRP A 20 -8.35 24.86 47.18
C TRP A 20 -8.52 25.68 45.91
N ASN A 21 -9.53 26.54 45.95
CA ASN A 21 -9.94 27.44 44.88
C ASN A 21 -9.63 28.86 45.37
N PRO A 22 -8.55 29.51 44.93
CA PRO A 22 -8.35 30.93 45.15
C PRO A 22 -8.85 31.70 43.93
N VAL A 23 -10.02 32.33 44.11
CA VAL A 23 -10.47 33.46 43.28
C VAL A 23 -9.42 34.56 43.40
N MET A 24 -8.69 34.81 42.32
CA MET A 24 -7.92 36.05 42.14
C MET A 24 -8.32 36.67 40.81
N MET A 25 -8.97 37.82 40.92
CA MET A 25 -9.25 38.74 39.84
C MET A 25 -7.94 39.22 39.20
N GLY A 26 -7.99 39.46 37.89
CA GLY A 26 -7.04 40.33 37.22
C GLY A 26 -6.36 39.71 36.01
N THR A 27 -7.05 39.72 34.87
CA THR A 27 -6.59 40.37 33.63
C THR A 27 -7.59 40.04 32.53
N THR A 28 -8.15 41.09 31.93
CA THR A 28 -8.90 41.05 30.69
C THR A 28 -8.02 40.43 29.59
N ARG A 29 -8.10 39.10 29.42
CA ARG A 29 -7.62 38.45 28.21
C ARG A 29 -8.55 38.87 27.09
N GLN A 30 -8.12 39.88 26.34
CA GLN A 30 -8.67 40.12 25.01
C GLN A 30 -8.54 38.80 24.24
N LEU A 31 -9.68 38.19 23.90
CA LEU A 31 -9.74 37.10 22.95
C LEU A 31 -9.44 37.71 21.58
N SER A 32 -8.16 37.85 21.21
CA SER A 32 -7.80 38.18 19.84
C SER A 32 -8.10 36.95 18.98
N THR A 33 -9.27 36.93 18.36
CA THR A 33 -9.63 35.99 17.29
C THR A 33 -8.87 36.36 16.01
N THR A 34 -7.57 36.12 16.01
CA THR A 34 -6.75 36.10 14.80
C THR A 34 -5.83 34.90 14.87
N LEU A 35 -6.40 33.69 14.86
CA LEU A 35 -5.63 32.56 14.38
C LEU A 35 -5.30 32.87 12.92
N PRO A 36 -4.02 33.03 12.54
CA PRO A 36 -3.69 33.17 11.13
C PRO A 36 -4.19 31.90 10.45
N LEU A 37 -4.95 32.05 9.37
CA LEU A 37 -5.21 30.95 8.46
C LEU A 37 -3.83 30.44 8.02
N GLN A 38 -3.35 29.37 8.66
CA GLN A 38 -2.22 28.63 8.13
C GLN A 38 -2.69 28.13 6.78
N ARG A 39 -2.21 28.79 5.73
CA ARG A 39 -2.38 28.35 4.36
C ARG A 39 -1.66 27.01 4.28
N VAL A 40 -2.39 25.94 4.60
CA VAL A 40 -1.99 24.60 4.24
C VAL A 40 -1.86 24.68 2.72
N LYS A 41 -0.62 24.71 2.23
CA LYS A 41 -0.36 24.45 0.82
C LYS A 41 -0.94 23.06 0.61
N ARG A 42 -2.19 22.98 0.14
CA ARG A 42 -2.69 21.77 -0.51
C ARG A 42 -1.61 21.47 -1.52
N LYS A 43 -0.79 20.44 -1.25
CA LYS A 43 -0.07 19.76 -2.31
C LYS A 43 -1.20 19.35 -3.23
N GLN A 44 -1.40 20.11 -4.31
CA GLN A 44 -2.22 19.68 -5.41
C GLN A 44 -1.59 18.34 -5.76
N SER A 45 -2.25 17.25 -5.36
CA SER A 45 -1.91 15.93 -5.86
C SER A 45 -1.91 16.13 -7.37
N ALA A 46 -0.73 16.08 -7.97
CA ALA A 46 -0.56 16.23 -9.40
C ALA A 46 -1.15 14.97 -10.03
N TYR A 47 -2.48 14.91 -10.03
CA TYR A 47 -3.23 14.02 -10.88
C TYR A 47 -3.00 14.58 -12.27
N GLN A 48 -1.88 14.18 -12.87
CA GLN A 48 -1.67 14.39 -14.28
C GLN A 48 -2.84 13.67 -14.93
N PRO A 49 -3.74 14.37 -15.67
CA PRO A 49 -4.75 13.68 -16.43
C PRO A 49 -4.03 12.65 -17.30
N ILE A 50 -4.59 11.44 -17.38
CA ILE A 50 -4.12 10.42 -18.31
C ILE A 50 -4.39 11.00 -19.71
N VAL A 51 -3.45 11.80 -20.22
CA VAL A 51 -3.49 12.25 -21.60
C VAL A 51 -3.43 10.97 -22.42
N PRO A 52 -4.41 10.71 -23.31
CA PRO A 52 -4.34 9.55 -24.16
C PRO A 52 -3.00 9.61 -24.91
N PRO A 53 -2.25 8.50 -25.00
CA PRO A 53 -1.00 8.51 -25.74
C PRO A 53 -1.31 9.01 -27.14
N PHE A 54 -0.55 10.01 -27.59
CA PHE A 54 -0.63 10.55 -28.95
C PHE A 54 -0.86 9.39 -29.92
N TYR A 55 -2.05 9.31 -30.53
CA TYR A 55 -2.43 8.16 -31.34
C TYR A 55 -1.56 8.16 -32.59
N SER A 56 -0.44 7.43 -32.52
CA SER A 56 0.38 7.12 -33.67
C SER A 56 -0.49 6.47 -34.75
N TYR A 57 -0.22 6.79 -36.01
CA TYR A 57 -0.94 6.24 -37.15
C TYR A 57 -1.07 4.71 -37.03
N GLY A 58 -2.30 4.19 -37.20
CA GLY A 58 -2.59 2.76 -37.11
C GLY A 58 -2.58 2.15 -35.70
N SER A 59 -2.48 2.94 -34.64
CA SER A 59 -2.47 2.46 -33.24
C SER A 59 -3.73 1.69 -32.84
N THR A 60 -4.91 2.16 -33.23
CA THR A 60 -6.20 1.49 -32.99
C THR A 60 -6.25 0.11 -33.65
N HIS A 61 -5.84 0.03 -34.93
CA HIS A 61 -5.78 -1.21 -35.68
C HIS A 61 -4.76 -2.20 -35.10
N ARG A 62 -3.62 -1.72 -34.59
CA ARG A 62 -2.66 -2.57 -33.87
C ARG A 62 -3.25 -3.14 -32.57
N LEU A 63 -3.89 -2.29 -31.76
CA LEU A 63 -4.55 -2.72 -30.53
C LEU A 63 -5.65 -3.75 -30.77
N MET A 64 -6.52 -3.52 -31.76
CA MET A 64 -7.56 -4.47 -32.14
C MET A 64 -6.99 -5.83 -32.54
N ARG A 65 -5.76 -5.87 -33.05
CA ARG A 65 -5.04 -7.10 -33.40
C ARG A 65 -4.13 -7.63 -32.29
N GLY A 66 -4.25 -7.11 -31.07
CA GLY A 66 -3.43 -7.55 -29.92
C GLY A 66 -1.94 -7.16 -30.02
N LYS A 67 -1.60 -6.12 -30.79
CA LYS A 67 -0.23 -5.58 -30.90
C LYS A 67 -0.05 -4.32 -30.06
N SER A 68 1.20 -3.89 -29.89
CA SER A 68 1.53 -2.67 -29.14
C SER A 68 0.94 -1.41 -29.78
N LEU A 69 0.58 -0.42 -28.94
CA LEU A 69 0.12 0.90 -29.43
C LEU A 69 1.21 1.59 -30.24
N GLN A 70 2.43 1.58 -29.71
CA GLN A 70 3.58 2.19 -30.36
C GLN A 70 4.12 1.24 -31.44
N PRO A 71 4.43 1.78 -32.63
CA PRO A 71 4.80 0.96 -33.79
C PRO A 71 6.17 0.28 -33.66
N GLU A 72 7.11 0.84 -32.89
CA GLU A 72 8.53 0.48 -33.07
C GLU A 72 9.19 -0.21 -31.86
N ASN A 73 8.89 0.12 -30.60
CA ASN A 73 9.88 -0.14 -29.52
C ASN A 73 9.42 -0.92 -28.27
N ASN A 74 8.18 -1.43 -28.20
CA ASN A 74 7.67 -2.01 -26.95
C ASN A 74 7.91 -3.51 -26.82
N TYR A 75 7.32 -4.31 -27.71
CA TYR A 75 7.42 -5.77 -27.70
C TYR A 75 7.05 -6.32 -29.08
N GLY A 76 7.51 -7.53 -29.39
CA GLY A 76 7.21 -8.22 -30.63
C GLY A 76 8.47 -8.59 -31.42
N PRO A 77 8.29 -9.28 -32.56
CA PRO A 77 9.40 -9.89 -33.30
C PRO A 77 10.43 -8.86 -33.80
N LEU A 78 10.02 -7.63 -34.08
CA LEU A 78 10.93 -6.56 -34.50
C LEU A 78 11.94 -6.17 -33.41
N VAL A 79 11.58 -6.30 -32.13
CA VAL A 79 12.40 -5.83 -30.99
C VAL A 79 13.03 -7.00 -30.22
N ASP A 80 12.30 -8.11 -30.11
CA ASP A 80 12.72 -9.27 -29.32
C ASP A 80 13.67 -10.21 -30.09
N LEU A 81 13.66 -10.20 -31.44
CA LEU A 81 14.57 -11.00 -32.28
C LEU A 81 15.89 -10.26 -32.54
N PRO A 82 16.98 -11.00 -32.81
CA PRO A 82 18.25 -10.38 -33.18
C PRO A 82 18.24 -9.86 -34.61
N ASP A 83 18.84 -8.68 -34.83
CA ASP A 83 18.92 -8.02 -36.15
C ASP A 83 19.82 -8.77 -37.17
N TYR A 84 20.79 -9.53 -36.67
CA TYR A 84 21.72 -10.32 -37.48
C TYR A 84 22.04 -11.64 -36.78
N THR A 85 22.65 -12.57 -37.51
CA THR A 85 23.20 -13.83 -36.99
C THR A 85 24.53 -14.13 -37.68
N TYR A 86 25.42 -14.90 -37.03
CA TYR A 86 26.69 -15.29 -37.63
C TYR A 86 26.47 -16.40 -38.68
N LEU A 87 27.29 -16.41 -39.75
CA LEU A 87 27.22 -17.45 -40.79
C LEU A 87 27.46 -18.86 -40.24
N ASP A 88 28.25 -18.97 -39.17
CA ASP A 88 28.52 -20.21 -38.45
C ASP A 88 27.28 -20.76 -37.70
N GLY A 89 26.18 -20.01 -37.65
CA GLY A 89 24.98 -20.36 -36.89
C GLY A 89 25.08 -20.08 -35.39
N ARG A 90 26.13 -19.40 -34.93
CA ARG A 90 26.23 -18.96 -33.53
C ARG A 90 25.14 -17.93 -33.22
N PRO A 91 24.53 -17.98 -32.02
CA PRO A 91 23.53 -17.01 -31.63
C PRO A 91 24.16 -15.64 -31.38
N THR A 92 23.39 -14.59 -31.64
CA THR A 92 23.80 -13.22 -31.42
C THR A 92 23.87 -12.92 -29.93
N PRO A 93 24.96 -12.29 -29.44
CA PRO A 93 25.05 -11.94 -28.03
C PRO A 93 23.96 -10.95 -27.63
N LEU A 94 23.44 -11.09 -26.41
CA LEU A 94 22.29 -10.32 -25.94
C LEU A 94 22.70 -8.88 -25.58
N THR A 95 21.99 -7.89 -26.12
CA THR A 95 22.24 -6.49 -25.81
C THR A 95 21.95 -6.19 -24.32
N PRO A 96 22.59 -5.17 -23.72
CA PRO A 96 22.31 -4.82 -22.32
C PRO A 96 20.83 -4.48 -22.10
N GLU A 97 20.17 -3.82 -23.05
CA GLU A 97 18.74 -3.50 -22.98
C GLU A 97 17.85 -4.75 -23.02
N GLN A 98 18.17 -5.71 -23.90
CA GLN A 98 17.44 -6.98 -23.93
C GLN A 98 17.62 -7.77 -22.63
N ARG A 99 18.80 -7.70 -22.00
CA ARG A 99 19.03 -8.28 -20.67
C ARG A 99 18.16 -7.61 -19.60
N GLN A 100 18.14 -6.28 -19.58
CA GLN A 100 17.31 -5.51 -18.65
C GLN A 100 15.82 -5.82 -18.83
N LYS A 101 15.29 -5.78 -20.05
CA LYS A 101 13.89 -6.15 -20.34
C LYS A 101 13.53 -7.56 -19.87
N LYS A 102 14.43 -8.53 -20.03
CA LYS A 102 14.20 -9.90 -19.53
C LYS A 102 14.16 -9.94 -18.00
N GLN A 103 15.02 -9.19 -17.34
CA GLN A 103 15.05 -9.09 -15.89
C GLN A 103 13.78 -8.40 -15.35
N GLU A 104 13.37 -7.29 -15.95
CA GLU A 104 12.12 -6.58 -15.61
C GLU A 104 10.89 -7.48 -15.79
N ARG A 105 10.81 -8.22 -16.91
CA ARG A 105 9.73 -9.20 -17.15
C ARG A 105 9.70 -10.29 -16.09
N ARG A 106 10.86 -10.74 -15.62
CA ARG A 106 10.97 -11.73 -14.54
C ARG A 106 10.48 -11.15 -13.21
N GLU A 107 10.94 -9.96 -12.84
CA GLU A 107 10.54 -9.30 -11.60
C GLU A 107 9.03 -9.03 -11.56
N MET A 108 8.45 -8.58 -12.67
CA MET A 108 7.00 -8.42 -12.80
C MET A 108 6.26 -9.75 -12.62
N ALA A 109 6.77 -10.85 -13.20
CA ALA A 109 6.16 -12.16 -13.05
C ALA A 109 6.21 -12.65 -11.58
N GLU A 110 7.35 -12.46 -10.91
CA GLU A 110 7.53 -12.79 -9.50
C GLU A 110 6.54 -12.01 -8.61
N GLN A 111 6.35 -10.71 -8.86
CA GLN A 111 5.36 -9.88 -8.15
C GLN A 111 3.93 -10.37 -8.38
N VAL A 112 3.56 -10.66 -9.63
CA VAL A 112 2.21 -11.18 -9.95
C VAL A 112 1.95 -12.49 -9.22
N MET A 113 2.93 -13.40 -9.21
CA MET A 113 2.82 -14.66 -8.47
C MET A 113 2.62 -14.45 -6.98
N GLN A 114 3.39 -13.53 -6.37
CA GLN A 114 3.23 -13.18 -4.96
C GLN A 114 1.81 -12.69 -4.67
N TYR A 115 1.30 -11.75 -5.47
CA TYR A 115 -0.07 -11.22 -5.26
C TYR A 115 -1.14 -12.29 -5.43
N MET A 116 -0.98 -13.21 -6.37
CA MET A 116 -1.93 -14.33 -6.52
C MET A 116 -1.91 -15.25 -5.30
N GLN A 117 -0.73 -15.55 -4.75
CA GLN A 117 -0.61 -16.33 -3.52
C GLN A 117 -1.27 -15.63 -2.34
N GLU A 118 -1.03 -14.34 -2.16
CA GLU A 118 -1.65 -13.54 -1.10
C GLU A 118 -3.19 -13.58 -1.20
N ILE A 119 -3.74 -13.36 -2.40
CA ILE A 119 -5.18 -13.45 -2.64
C ILE A 119 -5.72 -14.84 -2.29
N ASP A 120 -5.02 -15.90 -2.70
CA ASP A 120 -5.45 -17.27 -2.43
C ASP A 120 -5.40 -17.61 -0.94
N THR A 121 -4.40 -17.11 -0.21
CA THR A 121 -4.33 -17.28 1.25
C THR A 121 -5.53 -16.63 1.95
N VAL A 122 -5.88 -15.40 1.55
CA VAL A 122 -7.02 -14.66 2.09
C VAL A 122 -8.33 -15.37 1.79
N LYS A 123 -8.49 -15.88 0.56
CA LYS A 123 -9.67 -16.67 0.18
C LYS A 123 -9.81 -17.92 1.04
N ARG A 124 -8.74 -18.70 1.21
CA ARG A 124 -8.74 -19.92 2.04
C ARG A 124 -9.11 -19.60 3.48
N TYR A 125 -8.48 -18.58 4.07
CA TYR A 125 -8.77 -18.13 5.42
C TYR A 125 -10.23 -17.69 5.59
N ALA A 126 -10.79 -16.95 4.61
CA ALA A 126 -12.18 -16.53 4.65
C ALA A 126 -13.16 -17.72 4.60
N ILE A 127 -12.87 -18.73 3.77
CA ILE A 127 -13.67 -19.97 3.69
C ILE A 127 -13.59 -20.73 5.02
N GLU A 128 -12.39 -20.94 5.55
CA GLU A 128 -12.18 -21.63 6.82
C GLU A 128 -12.89 -20.92 7.98
N LYS A 129 -12.79 -19.58 8.04
CA LYS A 129 -13.49 -18.79 9.05
C LYS A 129 -15.01 -18.94 8.96
N LYS A 130 -15.57 -18.94 7.75
CA LYS A 130 -17.01 -19.17 7.55
C LYS A 130 -17.42 -20.57 8.01
N GLN A 131 -16.65 -21.59 7.67
CA GLN A 131 -16.90 -22.97 8.10
C GLN A 131 -16.89 -23.09 9.62
N LYS A 132 -15.88 -22.52 10.30
CA LYS A 132 -15.80 -22.50 11.77
C LYS A 132 -17.01 -21.84 12.42
N VAL A 133 -17.49 -20.71 11.88
CA VAL A 133 -18.71 -20.05 12.40
C VAL A 133 -19.92 -20.96 12.25
N LEU A 134 -20.11 -21.58 11.08
CA LEU A 134 -21.22 -22.52 10.84
C LEU A 134 -21.14 -23.75 11.76
N ASP A 135 -19.94 -24.27 12.01
CA ASP A 135 -19.71 -25.40 12.90
C ASP A 135 -20.08 -25.05 14.35
N VAL A 136 -19.67 -23.88 14.82
CA VAL A 136 -20.03 -23.35 16.14
C VAL A 136 -21.54 -23.16 16.24
N GLU A 137 -22.19 -22.56 15.23
CA GLU A 137 -23.64 -22.38 15.21
C GLU A 137 -24.38 -23.72 15.26
N ARG A 138 -23.97 -24.70 14.45
CA ARG A 138 -24.53 -26.06 14.46
C ARG A 138 -24.38 -26.74 15.83
N HIS A 139 -23.19 -26.62 16.43
CA HIS A 139 -22.92 -27.18 17.75
C HIS A 139 -23.73 -26.48 18.87
N LEU A 140 -23.94 -25.16 18.77
CA LEU A 140 -24.79 -24.43 19.70
C LEU A 140 -26.27 -24.83 19.54
N GLN A 141 -26.75 -25.01 18.30
CA GLN A 141 -28.11 -25.46 18.02
C GLN A 141 -28.38 -26.87 18.57
N SER A 142 -27.46 -27.82 18.40
CA SER A 142 -27.62 -29.19 18.91
C SER A 142 -27.66 -29.26 20.44
N ARG A 143 -27.02 -28.30 21.12
CA ARG A 143 -27.02 -28.18 22.59
C ARG A 143 -28.27 -27.51 23.18
N LYS A 144 -29.13 -26.89 22.36
CA LYS A 144 -30.34 -26.22 22.88
C LYS A 144 -31.28 -27.27 23.48
N LEU A 145 -31.75 -27.00 24.70
CA LEU A 145 -32.76 -27.84 25.36
C LEU A 145 -34.07 -27.79 24.57
N LYS A 146 -34.81 -28.91 24.59
CA LYS A 146 -36.15 -28.96 24.00
C LYS A 146 -37.09 -28.03 24.76
N PRO A 147 -38.05 -27.38 24.08
CA PRO A 147 -39.02 -26.52 24.75
C PRO A 147 -39.89 -27.36 25.70
N LYS A 148 -40.26 -26.75 26.83
CA LYS A 148 -41.15 -27.38 27.82
C LYS A 148 -42.58 -27.32 27.29
N SER A 149 -43.25 -28.47 27.24
CA SER A 149 -44.68 -28.61 26.99
C SER A 149 -45.50 -28.10 28.16
#